data_AF-J9EBG3-F1
#
_entry.id   AF-J9EBG3-F1
#
_cell.length_a   1.000
_cell.length_b   1.000
_cell.length_c   1.000
_cell.angle_alpha   90.00
_cell.angle_beta   90.00
_cell.angle_gamma   90.00
#
_symmetry.space_group_name_H-M   'P 1'
#
loop_
_entity.id
_entity.type
_entity.pdbx_description
1 polymer ?
#
loop_
_entity_poly.entity_id
_entity_poly.type
_entity_poly.pdbx_seq_one_letter_code
_entity_poly.pdbx_strand_id
1 'polypeptide(L)'
;MDAKMHGPNLPTLVDLKNHLRDEPLYLQVLENYLRNVASLINGLRARLEGNGLEAREDEAFEVPRADLIRRPTPPPTQEELEVFRELLEHEREMEQQRENEEMLVLDLLEREQEAELQQEIWDGPEPALVHDEGSLEEVAMVEWRP
;
A
#
# COMPACT_ATOMS: atom_id res chain seq x y z
N MET A 1 29.98 18.26 33.98
CA MET A 1 29.37 19.26 33.07
C MET A 1 28.61 18.46 32.04
N ASP A 2 27.41 17.97 32.40
CA ASP A 2 26.62 17.09 31.55
C ASP A 2 25.72 17.94 30.66
N ALA A 3 26.19 18.19 29.44
CA ALA A 3 25.37 18.80 28.40
C ALA A 3 24.34 17.78 27.91
N LYS A 4 23.21 17.67 28.62
CA LYS A 4 21.98 17.09 28.06
C LYS A 4 21.55 17.96 26.89
N MET A 5 21.99 17.60 25.69
CA MET A 5 21.45 18.15 24.45
C MET A 5 19.98 17.68 24.35
N HIS A 6 19.06 18.53 24.79
CA HIS A 6 17.67 18.43 24.34
C HIS A 6 17.67 18.84 22.87
N GLY A 7 17.57 17.86 21.97
CA GLY A 7 17.37 18.10 20.56
C GLY A 7 16.08 18.88 20.30
N PRO A 8 15.91 19.50 19.12
CA PRO A 8 14.69 20.21 18.79
C PRO A 8 13.49 19.27 18.94
N ASN A 9 12.50 19.66 19.73
CA ASN A 9 11.22 18.96 19.81
C ASN A 9 10.59 19.01 18.42
N LEU A 10 10.70 17.91 17.68
CA LEU A 10 10.04 17.76 16.39
C LEU A 10 8.53 17.77 16.64
N PRO A 11 7.76 18.60 15.90
CA PRO A 11 6.31 18.60 16.04
C PRO A 11 5.78 17.20 15.78
N THR A 12 5.02 16.70 16.74
CA THR A 12 4.43 15.36 16.68
C THR A 12 3.20 15.37 15.76
N LEU A 13 2.76 14.18 15.35
CA LEU A 13 1.50 14.04 14.60
C LEU A 13 0.30 14.64 15.34
N VAL A 14 0.35 14.66 16.67
CA VAL A 14 -0.67 15.29 17.52
C VAL A 14 -0.62 16.81 17.38
N ASP A 15 0.57 17.40 17.35
CA ASP A 15 0.76 18.84 17.15
C ASP A 15 0.27 19.28 15.77
N LEU A 16 0.54 18.50 14.73
CA LEU A 16 0.01 18.75 13.38
C LEU A 16 -1.52 18.62 13.32
N LYS A 17 -2.08 17.58 13.95
CA LYS A 17 -3.54 17.38 13.98
C LYS A 17 -4.25 18.51 14.73
N ASN A 18 -3.65 19.01 15.82
CA ASN A 18 -4.18 20.14 16.56
C ASN A 18 -4.05 21.42 15.74
N HIS A 19 -2.92 21.65 15.09
CA HIS A 19 -2.74 22.80 14.19
C HIS A 19 -3.78 22.84 13.07
N LEU A 20 -4.07 21.70 12.43
CA LEU A 20 -5.10 21.59 11.40
C LEU A 20 -6.53 21.77 11.94
N ARG A 21 -6.77 21.51 13.23
CA ARG A 21 -8.05 21.84 13.90
C ARG A 21 -8.15 23.33 14.19
N ASP A 22 -7.03 23.97 14.50
CA ASP A 22 -6.91 25.38 14.83
C ASP A 22 -6.77 26.29 13.59
N GLU A 23 -6.59 25.69 12.40
CA GLU A 23 -6.48 26.38 11.11
C GLU A 23 -7.78 26.27 10.31
N PRO A 24 -8.86 27.00 10.71
CA PRO A 24 -10.19 26.89 10.12
C PRO A 24 -10.22 27.27 8.64
N LEU A 25 -9.21 28.00 8.17
CA LEU A 25 -9.11 28.44 6.79
C LEU A 25 -8.86 27.26 5.84
N TYR A 26 -8.07 26.26 6.23
CA TYR A 26 -7.82 25.10 5.35
C TYR A 26 -9.11 24.30 5.15
N LEU A 27 -9.82 24.00 6.23
CA LEU A 27 -11.09 23.26 6.17
C LEU A 27 -12.17 24.05 5.43
N GLN A 28 -12.29 25.35 5.67
CA GLN A 28 -13.27 26.20 4.98
C GLN A 28 -12.97 26.34 3.49
N VAL A 29 -11.69 26.48 3.11
CA VAL A 29 -11.28 26.53 1.70
C VAL A 29 -11.54 25.19 1.02
N LEU A 30 -11.23 24.08 1.68
CA LEU A 30 -11.48 22.74 1.16
C LEU A 30 -12.98 22.46 0.99
N GLU A 31 -13.80 22.80 1.99
CA GLU A 31 -15.26 22.67 1.91
C GLU A 31 -15.85 23.49 0.77
N ASN A 32 -15.39 24.74 0.60
CA ASN A 32 -15.82 25.60 -0.49
C ASN A 32 -15.39 25.05 -1.86
N TYR A 33 -14.17 24.53 -1.97
CA TYR A 33 -13.68 23.88 -3.19
C TYR A 33 -14.53 22.66 -3.56
N LEU A 34 -14.76 21.76 -2.60
CA LEU A 34 -15.57 20.56 -2.80
C LEU A 34 -17.02 20.90 -3.20
N ARG A 35 -17.62 21.91 -2.56
CA ARG A 35 -18.97 22.39 -2.89
C ARG A 35 -19.05 22.98 -4.30
N ASN A 36 -18.03 23.73 -4.72
CA ASN A 36 -17.96 24.31 -6.06
C ASN A 36 -17.80 23.23 -7.13
N VAL A 37 -16.93 22.26 -6.90
CA VAL A 37 -16.73 21.11 -7.81
C VAL A 37 -18.01 20.29 -7.93
N ALA A 38 -18.70 20.01 -6.82
CA ALA A 38 -19.98 19.30 -6.85
C ALA A 38 -21.04 20.05 -7.66
N SER A 39 -21.13 21.38 -7.49
CA SER A 39 -22.05 22.23 -8.25
C SER A 39 -21.75 22.21 -9.75
N LEU A 40 -20.47 22.28 -10.13
CA LEU A 40 -20.03 22.20 -11.52
C LEU A 40 -20.40 20.84 -12.15
N ILE A 41 -20.10 19.74 -11.46
CA ILE A 41 -20.43 18.39 -11.94
C ILE A 41 -21.94 18.24 -12.14
N ASN A 42 -22.75 18.74 -11.21
CA ASN A 42 -24.21 18.69 -11.32
C ASN A 42 -24.72 19.56 -12.48
N GLY A 43 -24.13 20.74 -12.70
CA GLY A 43 -24.47 21.60 -13.84
C GLY A 43 -24.11 20.95 -15.18
N LEU A 44 -22.93 20.32 -15.27
CA LEU A 44 -22.51 19.59 -16.46
C LEU A 44 -23.39 18.36 -16.71
N ARG A 45 -23.76 17.63 -15.65
CA ARG A 45 -24.68 16.49 -15.74
C ARG A 45 -26.06 16.93 -16.23
N ALA A 46 -26.62 17.99 -15.66
CA ALA A 46 -27.90 18.54 -16.09
C ALA A 46 -27.87 19.04 -17.54
N ARG A 47 -26.75 19.64 -17.98
CA ARG A 47 -26.55 20.01 -19.39
C ARG A 47 -26.39 18.80 -20.29
N LEU A 48 -25.70 17.74 -19.87
CA LEU A 48 -25.57 16.51 -20.65
C LEU A 48 -26.93 15.80 -20.80
N GLU A 49 -27.72 15.76 -19.74
CA GLU A 49 -29.08 15.22 -19.75
C GLU A 49 -30.06 16.11 -20.51
N GLY A 50 -29.84 17.43 -20.52
CA GLY A 50 -30.65 18.42 -21.24
C GLY A 50 -30.28 18.64 -22.71
N ASN A 51 -29.03 18.42 -23.11
CA ASN A 51 -28.51 18.63 -24.47
C ASN A 51 -28.76 17.42 -25.39
N GLY A 52 -29.91 16.78 -25.24
CA GLY A 52 -30.54 16.08 -26.35
C GLY A 52 -31.15 17.10 -27.31
N LEU A 53 -30.29 17.66 -28.18
CA LEU A 53 -30.53 18.62 -29.27
C LEU A 53 -29.89 20.00 -29.05
N GLU A 54 -28.98 20.28 -29.97
CA GLU A 54 -28.46 21.59 -30.38
C GLU A 54 -27.15 22.02 -29.72
N ALA A 55 -26.09 21.74 -30.46
CA ALA A 55 -24.78 22.33 -30.35
C ALA A 55 -24.90 23.86 -30.31
N ARG A 56 -24.79 24.43 -29.12
CA ARG A 56 -24.62 25.87 -28.95
C ARG A 56 -23.17 26.12 -28.55
N GLU A 57 -22.33 26.27 -29.57
CA GLU A 57 -20.93 26.70 -29.49
C GLU A 57 -20.85 28.18 -29.07
N ASP A 58 -21.36 28.60 -27.90
CA ASP A 58 -21.19 30.01 -27.51
C ASP A 58 -21.42 30.37 -26.03
N GLU A 59 -21.09 29.48 -25.10
CA GLU A 59 -20.99 29.88 -23.69
C GLU A 59 -19.61 29.54 -23.16
N ALA A 60 -18.67 30.46 -23.39
CA ALA A 60 -17.48 30.57 -22.58
C ALA A 60 -17.93 30.70 -21.13
N PHE A 61 -17.79 29.62 -20.37
CA PHE A 61 -18.00 29.60 -18.94
C PHE A 61 -16.98 30.58 -18.32
N GLU A 62 -17.39 31.81 -18.04
CA GLU A 62 -16.59 32.72 -17.23
C GLU A 62 -16.60 32.20 -15.79
N VAL A 63 -15.64 31.32 -15.52
CA VAL A 63 -15.26 30.94 -14.17
C VAL A 63 -14.86 32.25 -13.47
N PRO A 64 -15.44 32.59 -12.31
CA PRO A 64 -14.91 33.64 -11.47
C PRO A 64 -13.48 33.26 -11.11
N ARG A 65 -12.52 33.78 -11.86
CA ARG A 65 -11.12 33.79 -11.48
C ARG A 65 -11.07 34.72 -10.29
N ALA A 66 -11.35 34.19 -9.10
CA ALA A 66 -10.77 34.73 -7.88
C ALA A 66 -9.32 35.09 -8.20
N ASP A 67 -8.81 36.18 -7.64
CA ASP A 67 -7.50 36.79 -7.87
C ASP A 67 -6.28 35.87 -7.59
N LEU A 68 -6.33 34.64 -8.06
CA LEU A 68 -5.24 33.80 -8.51
C LEU A 68 -4.67 34.45 -9.77
N ILE A 69 -4.12 35.65 -9.62
CA ILE A 69 -2.89 35.92 -10.37
C ILE A 69 -1.93 34.84 -9.84
N ARG A 70 -1.96 33.66 -10.48
CA ARG A 70 -0.94 32.64 -10.32
C ARG A 70 0.33 33.38 -10.69
N ARG A 71 1.04 33.88 -9.69
CA ARG A 71 2.44 34.21 -9.84
C ARG A 71 3.03 32.92 -10.40
N PRO A 72 3.60 32.93 -11.62
CA PRO A 72 4.24 31.74 -12.15
C PRO A 72 5.22 31.30 -11.08
N THR A 73 5.01 30.10 -10.51
CA THR A 73 6.02 29.51 -9.65
C THR A 73 7.27 29.42 -10.52
N PRO A 74 8.40 29.99 -10.07
CA PRO A 74 9.63 29.83 -10.82
C PRO A 74 9.87 28.33 -11.02
N PRO A 75 10.41 27.92 -12.19
CA PRO A 75 10.77 26.53 -12.38
C PRO A 75 11.69 26.09 -11.22
N PRO A 76 11.51 24.86 -10.72
CA PRO A 76 12.38 24.35 -9.67
C PRO A 76 13.83 24.46 -10.10
N THR A 77 14.67 24.82 -9.14
CA THR A 77 16.12 24.93 -9.33
C THR A 77 16.73 23.56 -9.59
N GLN A 78 17.94 23.53 -10.14
CA GLN A 78 18.66 22.27 -10.38
C GLN A 78 18.87 21.48 -9.08
N GLU A 79 19.19 22.17 -7.98
CA GLU A 79 19.37 21.56 -6.66
C GLU A 79 18.07 20.91 -6.15
N GLU A 80 16.93 21.58 -6.30
CA GLU A 80 15.61 21.02 -5.93
C GLU A 80 15.26 19.78 -6.77
N LEU A 81 15.63 19.76 -8.05
CA LEU A 81 15.42 18.60 -8.92
C LEU A 81 16.35 17.44 -8.58
N GLU A 82 17.58 17.72 -8.16
CA GLU A 82 18.53 16.71 -7.69
C GLU A 82 18.05 16.08 -6.38
N VAL A 83 17.60 16.88 -5.42
CA VAL A 83 16.99 16.38 -4.17
C VAL A 83 15.76 15.53 -4.46
N PHE A 84 14.89 15.96 -5.38
CA PHE A 84 13.72 15.19 -5.77
C PHE A 84 14.08 13.85 -6.43
N ARG A 85 15.13 13.84 -7.26
CA ARG A 85 15.64 12.62 -7.90
C ARG A 85 16.21 11.64 -6.87
N GLU A 86 17.04 12.13 -5.96
CA GLU A 86 17.63 11.32 -4.88
C GLU A 86 16.54 10.69 -4.00
N LEU A 87 15.47 11.45 -3.71
CA LEU A 87 14.34 10.95 -2.94
C LEU A 87 13.62 9.78 -3.65
N LEU A 88 13.41 9.89 -4.97
CA LEU A 88 12.81 8.83 -5.78
C LEU A 88 13.71 7.61 -5.91
N GLU A 89 15.03 7.81 -6.02
CA GLU A 89 16.00 6.72 -6.06
C GLU A 89 16.02 5.95 -4.74
N HIS A 90 16.02 6.67 -3.61
CA HIS A 90 15.94 6.08 -2.28
C HIS A 90 14.62 5.30 -2.08
N GLU A 91 13.48 5.84 -2.52
CA GLU A 91 12.19 5.12 -2.45
C GLU A 91 12.25 3.80 -3.22
N ARG A 92 12.83 3.80 -4.43
CA ARG A 92 13.03 2.59 -5.23
C ARG A 92 13.94 1.58 -4.55
N GLU A 93 15.01 2.04 -3.90
CA GLU A 93 15.93 1.16 -3.16
C GLU A 93 15.24 0.48 -1.97
N MET A 94 14.41 1.21 -1.24
CA MET A 94 13.64 0.67 -0.13
C MET A 94 12.59 -0.35 -0.60
N GLU A 95 11.98 -0.12 -1.76
CA GLU A 95 11.09 -1.08 -2.39
C GLU A 95 11.81 -2.36 -2.79
N GLN A 96 12.97 -2.24 -3.44
CA GLN A 96 13.78 -3.39 -3.81
C GLN A 96 14.24 -4.19 -2.60
N GLN A 97 14.63 -3.53 -1.50
CA GLN A 97 15.01 -4.21 -0.26
C GLN A 97 13.85 -5.00 0.33
N ARG A 98 12.65 -4.42 0.38
CA ARG A 98 11.45 -5.12 0.84
C ARG A 98 11.15 -6.35 -0.02
N GLU A 99 11.21 -6.23 -1.34
CA GLU A 99 11.00 -7.38 -2.25
C GLU A 99 12.04 -8.49 -2.01
N ASN A 100 13.30 -8.12 -1.77
CA ASN A 100 14.36 -9.08 -1.47
C ASN A 100 14.12 -9.78 -0.11
N GLU A 101 13.68 -9.04 0.90
CA GLU A 101 13.33 -9.59 2.21
C GLU A 101 12.14 -10.55 2.10
N GLU A 102 11.09 -10.18 1.35
CA GLU A 102 9.93 -11.03 1.10
C GLU A 102 10.33 -12.34 0.39
N MET A 103 11.23 -12.26 -0.60
CA MET A 103 11.77 -13.44 -1.28
C MET A 103 12.53 -14.37 -0.32
N LEU A 104 13.38 -13.81 0.55
CA LEU A 104 14.13 -14.58 1.54
C LEU A 104 13.22 -15.26 2.57
N VAL A 105 12.16 -14.58 2.99
CA VAL A 105 11.17 -15.14 3.93
C VAL A 105 10.41 -16.30 3.28
N LEU A 106 10.04 -16.19 2.00
CA LEU A 106 9.38 -17.26 1.26
C LEU A 106 10.29 -18.49 1.09
N ASP A 107 11.55 -18.29 0.70
CA ASP A 107 12.54 -19.38 0.57
C ASP A 107 12.77 -20.12 1.91
N LEU A 108 12.84 -19.37 3.01
CA LEU A 108 12.99 -19.95 4.34
C LEU A 108 11.76 -20.79 4.74
N LEU A 109 10.55 -20.29 4.44
CA LEU A 109 9.30 -20.97 4.75
C LEU A 109 9.15 -22.27 3.93
N GLU A 110 9.52 -22.24 2.65
CA GLU A 110 9.53 -23.44 1.80
C GLU A 110 10.47 -24.50 2.37
N ARG A 111 11.67 -24.09 2.78
CA ARG A 111 12.66 -25.00 3.37
C ARG A 111 12.21 -25.59 4.72
N GLU A 112 11.51 -24.80 5.53
CA GLU A 112 10.92 -25.28 6.80
C GLU A 112 9.84 -26.34 6.53
N GLN A 113 8.95 -26.09 5.57
CA GLN A 113 7.93 -27.06 5.16
C GLN A 113 8.55 -28.35 4.62
N GLU A 114 9.60 -28.26 3.81
CA GLU A 114 10.33 -29.44 3.32
C GLU A 114 10.98 -30.23 4.47
N ALA A 115 11.50 -29.53 5.49
CA ALA A 115 12.08 -30.17 6.67
C ALA A 115 11.01 -30.84 7.55
N GLU A 116 9.85 -30.22 7.72
CA GLU A 116 8.70 -30.81 8.41
C GLU A 116 8.20 -32.07 7.70
N LEU A 117 8.06 -32.03 6.36
CA LEU A 117 7.67 -33.19 5.56
C LEU A 117 8.72 -34.31 5.66
N GLN A 118 10.01 -33.98 5.62
CA GLN A 118 11.07 -34.96 5.83
C GLN A 118 11.04 -35.55 7.24
N GLN A 119 10.72 -34.75 8.26
CA GLN A 119 10.54 -35.24 9.62
C GLN A 119 9.34 -36.19 9.72
N GLU A 120 8.18 -35.85 9.15
CA GLU A 120 6.99 -36.71 9.16
C GLU A 120 7.24 -38.06 8.46
N ILE A 121 8.04 -38.04 7.38
CA ILE A 121 8.47 -39.27 6.69
C ILE A 121 9.44 -40.10 7.56
N TRP A 122 10.30 -39.45 8.34
CA TRP A 122 11.30 -40.11 9.18
C TRP A 122 10.72 -40.61 10.52
N ASP A 123 9.79 -39.87 11.10
CA ASP A 123 9.00 -40.20 12.30
C ASP A 123 7.80 -41.12 11.95
N GLY A 124 7.95 -41.96 10.91
CA GLY A 124 6.91 -42.83 10.36
C GLY A 124 6.04 -43.52 11.43
N PRO A 125 4.76 -43.82 11.13
CA PRO A 125 3.74 -44.08 12.13
C PRO A 125 4.24 -45.12 13.14
N GLU A 126 4.25 -44.75 14.43
CA GLU A 126 4.53 -45.70 15.50
C GLU A 126 3.64 -46.93 15.25
N PRO A 127 4.22 -48.14 15.08
CA PRO A 127 3.41 -49.30 14.84
C PRO A 127 2.57 -49.50 16.09
N ALA A 128 1.27 -49.25 15.97
CA ALA A 128 0.32 -49.61 16.99
C ALA A 128 0.53 -51.09 17.28
N LEU A 129 1.01 -51.41 18.49
CA LEU A 129 1.08 -52.77 19.02
C LEU A 129 -0.35 -53.27 19.21
N VAL A 130 -0.99 -53.64 18.11
CA VAL A 130 -2.19 -54.47 18.12
C VAL A 130 -1.74 -55.84 18.58
N HIS A 131 -2.10 -56.15 19.83
CA HIS A 131 -1.94 -57.45 20.44
C HIS A 131 -2.45 -58.55 19.49
N ASP A 132 -1.53 -59.45 19.17
CA ASP A 132 -1.73 -60.64 18.36
C ASP A 132 -2.48 -61.69 19.18
N GLU A 133 -3.79 -61.83 18.95
CA GLU A 133 -4.59 -62.97 19.41
C GLU A 133 -5.70 -63.25 18.37
N GLY A 134 -5.34 -64.00 17.32
CA GLY A 134 -6.27 -64.90 16.65
C GLY A 134 -6.81 -64.45 15.28
N SER A 135 -6.34 -65.09 14.21
CA SER A 135 -7.15 -66.00 13.40
C SER A 135 -6.39 -66.44 12.14
N LEU A 136 -6.26 -67.76 12.01
CA LEU A 136 -6.06 -68.55 10.80
C LEU A 136 -6.46 -67.86 9.48
N GLU A 137 -5.61 -67.97 8.44
CA GLU A 137 -5.76 -68.93 7.31
C GLU A 137 -4.97 -68.45 6.08
N GLU A 138 -4.10 -69.34 5.59
CA GLU A 138 -3.63 -69.54 4.21
C GLU A 138 -3.82 -68.41 3.15
N VAL A 139 -2.74 -67.99 2.46
CA VAL A 139 -2.55 -68.17 0.99
C VAL A 139 -1.12 -67.74 0.59
N ALA A 140 -0.39 -68.77 0.13
CA ALA A 140 0.65 -68.83 -0.91
C ALA A 140 1.46 -67.58 -1.35
N MET A 141 2.78 -67.73 -1.21
CA MET A 141 3.83 -67.52 -2.24
C MET A 141 3.69 -66.36 -3.23
N VAL A 142 4.56 -65.36 -3.10
CA VAL A 142 5.41 -64.94 -4.25
C VAL A 142 6.81 -64.63 -3.72
N GLU A 143 7.74 -65.48 -4.14
CA GLU A 143 9.18 -65.33 -4.04
C GLU A 143 9.65 -64.14 -4.88
N TRP A 144 10.34 -63.17 -4.28
CA TRP A 144 11.32 -62.36 -5.00
C TRP A 144 12.59 -62.32 -4.17
N ARG A 145 13.57 -63.13 -4.62
CA ARG A 145 14.96 -63.15 -4.15
C ARG A 145 15.76 -61.99 -4.80
N PRO A 146 16.96 -61.68 -4.28
CA PRO A 146 17.53 -60.33 -4.16
C PRO A 146 18.05 -59.70 -5.44
#